data_AF-A0A956L1T4-F1
#
_entry.id   AF-A0A956L1T4-F1
#
_cell.length_a   1.000
_cell.length_b   1.000
_cell.length_c   1.000
_cell.angle_alpha   90.00
_cell.angle_beta   90.00
_cell.angle_gamma   90.00
#
_symmetry.space_group_name_H-M   'P 1'
#
loop_
_entity.id
_entity.type
_entity.pdbx_description
1 polymer ?
#
loop_
_entity_poly.entity_id
_entity_poly.type
_entity_poly.pdbx_seq_one_letter_code
_entity_poly.pdbx_strand_id
1 'polypeptide(L)'
;MDDASGAVEGPHALSGEERAALLAWAEEDPPEGFADAVLAAWVAAREPEPESEPAAAPEPRRARRASSLRSVIGIGTAISAAAVVMLLVRVPPSSGEGLDGAAGSLPSAQGCQAHAAAFAEPALAPSIPSVGPDAHSVLGAEAVAVLVHHCTPCHDGTDPDAKPGALGVFDVQQPRWWSTMSDAQLAEARLRIEELGDAADEERRRMTAFVDAELAQREHAG
;
A
#
# COMPACT_ATOMS: atom_id res chain seq x y z
N MET A 1 -44.99 -18.89 -13.20
CA MET A 1 -44.28 -17.72 -13.74
C MET A 1 -44.32 -16.68 -12.65
N ASP A 2 -43.42 -16.82 -11.68
CA ASP A 2 -43.24 -15.88 -10.58
C ASP A 2 -41.73 -15.84 -10.33
N ASP A 3 -41.06 -14.92 -11.01
CA ASP A 3 -39.65 -14.60 -10.81
C ASP A 3 -39.53 -13.82 -9.50
N ALA A 4 -39.29 -14.56 -8.41
CA ALA A 4 -38.86 -13.98 -7.15
C ALA A 4 -37.35 -13.72 -7.22
N SER A 5 -36.94 -12.62 -7.85
CA SER A 5 -35.62 -12.02 -7.62
C SER A 5 -35.56 -11.53 -6.18
N GLY A 6 -35.11 -12.40 -5.28
CA GLY A 6 -34.69 -12.01 -3.94
C GLY A 6 -33.45 -11.15 -4.04
N ALA A 7 -33.63 -9.82 -4.01
CA ALA A 7 -32.55 -8.88 -3.82
C ALA A 7 -31.91 -9.17 -2.45
N VAL A 8 -30.61 -9.47 -2.47
CA VAL A 8 -29.82 -9.65 -1.26
C VAL A 8 -29.62 -8.26 -0.65
N GLU A 9 -30.50 -7.88 0.28
CA GLU A 9 -30.34 -6.71 1.15
C GLU A 9 -29.25 -7.02 2.19
N GLY A 10 -27.98 -6.93 1.76
CA GLY A 10 -26.86 -6.86 2.69
C GLY A 10 -26.82 -5.51 3.41
N PRO A 11 -26.22 -5.42 4.61
CA PRO A 11 -26.10 -4.18 5.40
C PRO A 11 -25.26 -3.06 4.76
N HIS A 12 -24.88 -3.24 3.49
CA HIS A 12 -24.13 -2.27 2.67
C HIS A 12 -24.79 -2.05 1.30
N ALA A 13 -26.11 -2.23 1.20
CA ALA A 13 -26.83 -1.86 0.00
C ALA A 13 -26.81 -0.34 -0.14
N LEU A 14 -26.10 0.17 -1.15
CA LEU A 14 -26.08 1.59 -1.51
C LEU A 14 -27.52 2.07 -1.68
N SER A 15 -27.84 3.16 -1.00
CA SER A 15 -29.11 3.86 -1.13
C SER A 15 -29.36 4.27 -2.59
N GLY A 16 -30.62 4.51 -2.93
CA GLY A 16 -30.97 4.98 -4.28
C GLY A 16 -30.24 6.27 -4.67
N GLU A 17 -29.96 7.12 -3.69
CA GLU A 17 -29.25 8.39 -3.87
C GLU A 17 -27.75 8.17 -4.11
N GLU A 18 -27.09 7.31 -3.33
CA GLU A 18 -25.68 6.94 -3.55
C GLU A 18 -25.48 6.25 -4.90
N ARG A 19 -26.43 5.39 -5.31
CA ARG A 19 -26.37 4.71 -6.60
C ARG A 19 -26.58 5.68 -7.77
N ALA A 20 -27.49 6.64 -7.63
CA ALA A 20 -27.69 7.69 -8.62
C ALA A 20 -26.45 8.61 -8.72
N ALA A 21 -25.82 8.93 -7.58
CA ALA A 21 -24.58 9.71 -7.55
C ALA A 21 -23.42 8.97 -8.23
N LEU A 22 -23.28 7.66 -8.02
CA LEU A 22 -22.28 6.83 -8.71
C LEU A 22 -22.54 6.69 -10.21
N LEU A 23 -23.81 6.63 -10.64
CA LEU A 23 -24.17 6.61 -12.06
C LEU A 23 -23.93 7.95 -12.73
N ALA A 24 -24.23 9.07 -12.05
CA ALA A 24 -23.90 10.41 -12.52
C ALA A 24 -22.37 10.63 -12.57
N TRP A 25 -21.62 10.00 -11.65
CA TRP A 25 -20.16 9.99 -11.64
C TRP A 25 -19.56 9.20 -12.83
N ALA A 26 -20.30 8.23 -13.37
CA ALA A 26 -19.87 7.41 -14.51
C ALA A 26 -20.15 8.03 -15.88
N GLU A 27 -20.76 9.23 -15.94
CA GLU A 27 -20.84 9.99 -17.19
C GLU A 27 -19.46 10.57 -17.55
N GLU A 28 -19.04 10.44 -18.82
CA GLU A 28 -17.67 10.63 -19.32
C GLU A 28 -17.05 12.02 -19.10
N ASP A 29 -17.80 13.02 -18.60
CA ASP A 29 -17.34 14.40 -18.46
C ASP A 29 -17.80 15.01 -17.13
N PRO A 30 -17.00 14.93 -16.05
CA PRO A 30 -17.35 15.56 -14.78
C PRO A 30 -17.39 17.09 -14.94
N PRO A 31 -18.31 17.78 -14.27
CA PRO A 31 -18.42 19.23 -14.39
C PRO A 31 -17.13 19.94 -13.95
N GLU A 32 -16.80 21.05 -14.62
CA GLU A 32 -15.65 21.89 -14.24
C GLU A 32 -15.72 22.27 -12.75
N GLY A 33 -14.60 22.09 -12.03
CA GLY A 33 -14.52 22.36 -10.59
C GLY A 33 -14.96 21.22 -9.67
N PHE A 34 -15.36 20.06 -10.20
CA PHE A 34 -15.72 18.89 -9.39
C PHE A 34 -14.59 18.43 -8.46
N ALA A 35 -13.36 18.33 -8.98
CA ALA A 35 -12.20 17.91 -8.19
C ALA A 35 -11.94 18.86 -7.01
N ASP A 36 -12.08 20.17 -7.23
CA ASP A 36 -11.94 21.19 -6.18
C ASP A 36 -13.05 21.09 -5.13
N ALA A 37 -14.30 20.81 -5.56
CA ALA A 37 -15.43 20.62 -4.65
C ALA A 37 -15.26 19.37 -3.76
N VAL A 38 -14.80 18.25 -4.34
CA VAL A 38 -14.52 17.02 -3.58
C VAL A 38 -13.37 17.24 -2.61
N LEU A 39 -12.29 17.88 -3.06
CA LEU A 39 -11.15 18.19 -2.19
C LEU A 39 -11.56 19.11 -1.03
N ALA A 40 -12.37 20.14 -1.30
CA ALA A 40 -12.90 21.04 -0.29
C ALA A 40 -13.78 20.30 0.74
N ALA A 41 -14.66 19.41 0.28
CA ALA A 41 -15.50 18.61 1.17
C ALA A 41 -14.67 17.65 2.04
N TRP A 42 -13.65 17.01 1.47
CA TRP A 42 -12.76 16.12 2.21
C TRP A 42 -11.92 16.86 3.26
N VAL A 43 -11.43 18.06 2.93
CA VAL A 43 -10.73 18.92 3.89
C VAL A 43 -11.68 19.36 5.01
N ALA A 44 -12.89 19.80 4.67
CA ALA A 44 -13.90 20.21 5.65
C ALA A 44 -14.29 19.06 6.62
N ALA A 45 -14.39 17.83 6.12
CA ALA A 45 -14.66 16.65 6.95
C ALA A 45 -13.51 16.27 7.90
N ARG A 46 -12.29 16.81 7.67
CA ARG A 46 -11.09 16.56 8.48
C ARG A 46 -10.67 17.76 9.31
N GLU A 47 -11.36 18.88 9.20
CA GLU A 47 -11.20 19.93 10.19
C GLU A 47 -11.56 19.32 11.55
N PRO A 48 -10.64 19.34 12.52
CA PRO A 48 -10.93 18.81 13.83
C PRO A 48 -12.14 19.57 14.35
N GLU A 49 -13.18 18.83 14.73
CA GLU A 49 -14.32 19.37 15.48
C GLU A 49 -13.73 20.34 16.52
N PRO A 50 -14.17 21.61 16.53
CA PRO A 50 -13.56 22.63 17.38
C PRO A 50 -13.49 22.04 18.78
N GLU A 51 -12.26 21.88 19.28
CA GLU A 51 -11.99 21.23 20.57
C GLU A 51 -12.98 21.79 21.56
N SER A 52 -13.93 20.94 21.97
CA SER A 52 -14.98 21.35 22.87
C SER A 52 -14.28 21.90 24.10
N GLU A 53 -14.44 23.22 24.31
CA GLU A 53 -13.86 23.93 25.44
C GLU A 53 -14.01 23.05 26.68
N PRO A 54 -12.91 22.66 27.35
CA PRO A 54 -12.98 21.68 28.42
C PRO A 54 -13.94 22.22 29.47
N ALA A 55 -15.09 21.54 29.59
CA ALA A 55 -16.09 21.86 30.60
C ALA A 55 -15.37 21.96 31.94
N ALA A 56 -15.45 23.15 32.54
CA ALA A 56 -14.73 23.51 33.74
C ALA A 56 -14.74 22.36 34.76
N ALA A 57 -13.54 21.86 35.07
CA ALA A 57 -13.35 20.72 35.95
C ALA A 57 -14.10 20.95 37.28
N PRO A 58 -14.93 20.00 37.74
CA PRO A 58 -15.53 20.10 39.06
C PRO A 58 -14.43 20.07 40.12
N GLU A 59 -14.47 21.05 41.03
CA GLU A 59 -13.47 21.24 42.08
C GLU A 59 -13.21 19.95 42.90
N PRO A 60 -11.96 19.68 43.27
CA PRO A 60 -11.61 18.51 44.06
C PRO A 60 -12.15 18.64 45.49
N ARG A 61 -13.25 17.93 45.77
CA ARG A 61 -13.70 17.67 47.14
C ARG A 61 -12.62 16.86 47.88
N ARG A 62 -11.86 17.55 48.73
CA ARG A 62 -10.98 16.99 49.76
C ARG A 62 -11.76 15.97 50.60
N ALA A 63 -11.52 14.68 50.37
CA ALA A 63 -11.95 13.61 51.27
C ALA A 63 -10.77 12.69 51.60
N ARG A 64 -10.24 12.96 52.81
CA ARG A 64 -9.60 12.08 53.79
C ARG A 64 -8.96 10.76 53.32
N ARG A 65 -7.65 10.74 53.53
CA ARG A 65 -6.78 9.59 53.86
C ARG A 65 -7.51 8.42 54.55
N ALA A 66 -7.38 7.24 53.99
CA ALA A 66 -7.22 6.00 54.74
C ALA A 66 -6.29 5.06 53.96
N SER A 67 -5.10 4.87 54.53
CA SER A 67 -4.07 3.92 54.13
C SER A 67 -4.57 2.48 54.21
N SER A 68 -4.33 1.67 53.18
CA SER A 68 -4.13 0.25 53.37
C SER A 68 -3.05 -0.27 52.43
N LEU A 69 -1.88 -0.53 53.01
CA LEU A 69 -0.87 -1.43 52.48
C LEU A 69 -1.45 -2.84 52.30
N ARG A 70 -1.14 -3.47 51.16
CA ARG A 70 -1.10 -4.92 50.84
C ARG A 70 -0.98 -4.97 49.30
N SER A 71 -0.14 -5.75 48.64
CA SER A 71 0.77 -6.81 49.04
C SER A 71 1.86 -6.92 47.98
N VAL A 72 3.06 -7.21 48.44
CA VAL A 72 4.20 -7.70 47.66
C VAL A 72 3.91 -9.14 47.20
N ILE A 73 4.64 -9.59 46.18
CA ILE A 73 4.95 -10.98 45.77
C ILE A 73 4.31 -11.38 44.43
N GLY A 74 5.17 -11.55 43.43
CA GLY A 74 4.83 -12.16 42.15
C GLY A 74 5.90 -12.02 41.06
N ILE A 75 7.18 -12.21 41.41
CA ILE A 75 8.26 -12.41 40.42
C ILE A 75 8.00 -13.78 39.78
N GLY A 76 7.46 -13.78 38.57
CA GLY A 76 7.29 -14.95 37.72
C GLY A 76 8.06 -14.76 36.43
N THR A 77 9.34 -15.12 36.45
CA THR A 77 10.20 -15.23 35.28
C THR A 77 9.66 -16.30 34.33
N ALA A 78 9.11 -15.89 33.19
CA ALA A 78 8.93 -16.76 32.03
C ALA A 78 10.00 -16.42 30.99
N ILE A 79 11.19 -17.00 31.18
CA ILE A 79 12.21 -17.14 30.15
C ILE A 79 11.72 -18.28 29.24
N SER A 80 10.98 -17.95 28.18
CA SER A 80 10.69 -18.91 27.12
C SER A 80 11.67 -18.70 25.97
N ALA A 81 12.61 -19.64 25.95
CA ALA A 81 13.54 -20.00 24.90
C ALA A 81 13.24 -19.44 23.49
N ALA A 82 14.16 -18.59 23.05
CA ALA A 82 14.53 -18.53 21.64
C ALA A 82 15.08 -19.91 21.20
N ALA A 83 14.40 -20.53 20.24
CA ALA A 83 14.93 -21.63 19.44
C ALA A 83 14.46 -21.40 18.00
N VAL A 84 15.31 -20.77 17.18
CA VAL A 84 16.03 -21.42 16.08
C VAL A 84 15.09 -21.97 14.99
N VAL A 85 14.78 -21.13 14.01
CA VAL A 85 14.67 -21.53 12.59
C VAL A 85 15.31 -20.43 11.73
N MET A 86 16.62 -20.27 11.89
CA MET A 86 17.46 -19.66 10.84
C MET A 86 17.86 -20.81 9.92
N LEU A 87 16.94 -21.21 9.03
CA LEU A 87 17.19 -22.24 8.05
C LEU A 87 18.07 -21.64 6.95
N LEU A 88 19.31 -22.11 6.98
CA LEU A 88 20.41 -21.84 6.06
C LEU A 88 19.99 -22.15 4.62
N VAL A 89 19.54 -21.15 3.87
CA VAL A 89 19.67 -21.19 2.41
C VAL A 89 21.09 -20.74 2.09
N ARG A 90 22.03 -21.66 2.27
CA ARG A 90 23.39 -21.56 1.74
C ARG A 90 23.31 -21.80 0.24
N VAL A 91 23.04 -20.73 -0.52
CA VAL A 91 23.22 -20.73 -1.98
C VAL A 91 24.71 -20.99 -2.25
N PRO A 92 25.09 -22.07 -2.96
CA PRO A 92 26.46 -22.26 -3.37
C PRO A 92 26.85 -21.18 -4.40
N PRO A 93 28.07 -20.62 -4.35
CA PRO A 93 28.55 -19.73 -5.40
C PRO A 93 28.61 -20.50 -6.72
N SER A 94 27.91 -19.99 -7.72
CA SER A 94 28.07 -20.36 -9.13
C SER A 94 29.47 -19.92 -9.58
N SER A 95 30.39 -20.87 -9.59
CA SER A 95 31.67 -20.75 -10.29
C SER A 95 31.49 -21.27 -11.71
N GLY A 96 31.87 -20.45 -12.68
CA GLY A 96 31.92 -20.73 -14.11
C GLY A 96 32.13 -19.39 -14.83
N GLU A 97 33.31 -18.78 -14.78
CA GLU A 97 34.50 -19.09 -15.60
C GLU A 97 34.22 -19.07 -17.11
N GLY A 98 34.76 -18.04 -17.78
CA GLY A 98 35.10 -18.01 -19.21
C GLY A 98 33.95 -17.61 -20.15
N LEU A 99 34.11 -16.71 -21.11
CA LEU A 99 35.33 -16.42 -21.89
C LEU A 99 35.31 -15.01 -22.47
N ASP A 100 36.53 -14.50 -22.61
CA ASP A 100 36.99 -13.35 -23.37
C ASP A 100 36.35 -13.22 -24.76
N GLY A 101 36.06 -11.98 -25.18
CA GLY A 101 35.51 -11.72 -26.49
C GLY A 101 35.44 -10.27 -26.92
N ALA A 102 36.58 -9.76 -27.39
CA ALA A 102 36.72 -8.69 -28.38
C ALA A 102 36.44 -7.24 -27.96
N ALA A 103 37.55 -6.56 -27.68
CA ALA A 103 37.73 -5.14 -27.95
C ALA A 103 37.30 -4.79 -29.40
N GLY A 104 36.35 -3.86 -29.51
CA GLY A 104 35.98 -3.19 -30.75
C GLY A 104 36.03 -1.69 -30.54
N SER A 105 37.11 -1.07 -31.01
CA SER A 105 37.36 0.37 -31.02
C SER A 105 36.25 1.17 -31.71
N LEU A 106 36.02 2.36 -31.15
CA LEU A 106 35.25 3.50 -31.69
C LEU A 106 35.72 3.90 -33.09
N PRO A 107 34.88 4.65 -33.83
CA PRO A 107 35.27 6.05 -34.00
C PRO A 107 34.21 7.09 -33.63
N SER A 108 34.70 8.12 -32.95
CA SER A 108 34.11 9.45 -32.82
C SER A 108 33.74 10.06 -34.17
N ALA A 109 32.55 10.65 -34.26
CA ALA A 109 32.24 11.73 -35.19
C ALA A 109 31.57 12.86 -34.42
N GLN A 110 32.42 13.79 -33.99
CA GLN A 110 32.06 15.04 -33.34
C GLN A 110 31.59 16.01 -34.42
N GLY A 111 30.27 16.13 -34.58
CA GLY A 111 29.64 17.10 -35.47
C GLY A 111 29.27 18.37 -34.71
N CYS A 112 30.08 19.41 -34.85
CA CYS A 112 29.74 20.77 -34.47
C CYS A 112 28.61 21.28 -35.37
N GLN A 113 27.42 21.51 -34.82
CA GLN A 113 26.46 22.44 -35.41
C GLN A 113 25.92 23.39 -34.35
N ALA A 114 26.47 24.61 -34.38
CA ALA A 114 25.88 25.79 -33.79
C ALA A 114 24.79 26.29 -34.74
N HIS A 115 23.54 26.30 -34.28
CA HIS A 115 22.48 27.07 -34.93
C HIS A 115 21.78 27.96 -33.91
N ALA A 116 22.12 29.25 -34.04
CA ALA A 116 21.34 30.45 -33.82
C ALA A 116 20.11 30.39 -32.91
N ALA A 117 20.18 31.17 -31.84
CA ALA A 117 19.04 31.66 -31.09
C ALA A 117 18.04 32.37 -32.01
N ALA A 118 16.87 31.76 -32.18
CA ALA A 118 15.66 32.44 -32.65
C ALA A 118 14.70 32.50 -31.46
N PHE A 119 14.30 33.72 -31.10
CA PHE A 119 13.24 34.00 -30.14
C PHE A 119 11.94 33.37 -30.65
N ALA A 120 11.58 32.20 -30.10
CA ALA A 120 10.29 31.57 -30.33
C ALA A 120 9.30 32.03 -29.25
N GLU A 121 8.12 32.45 -29.69
CA GLU A 121 6.93 32.68 -28.86
C GLU A 121 6.74 31.58 -27.81
N PRO A 122 6.23 31.92 -26.60
CA PRO A 122 5.79 30.91 -25.64
C PRO A 122 4.57 30.20 -26.21
N ALA A 123 4.82 29.16 -27.01
CA ALA A 123 3.82 28.20 -27.43
C ALA A 123 3.18 27.64 -26.15
N LEU A 124 1.88 27.86 -26.01
CA LEU A 124 1.02 27.24 -25.00
C LEU A 124 1.41 25.77 -24.90
N ALA A 125 2.02 25.39 -23.77
CA ALA A 125 2.47 24.04 -23.55
C ALA A 125 1.28 23.09 -23.79
N PRO A 126 1.42 22.05 -24.62
CA PRO A 126 0.37 21.07 -24.79
C PRO A 126 0.03 20.54 -23.40
N SER A 127 -1.24 20.68 -23.00
CA SER A 127 -1.75 20.03 -21.79
C SER A 127 -1.37 18.56 -21.85
N ILE A 128 -0.47 18.14 -20.97
CA ILE A 128 -0.06 16.75 -20.88
C ILE A 128 -1.33 15.99 -20.56
N PRO A 129 -1.80 15.07 -21.42
CA PRO A 129 -2.98 14.28 -21.12
C PRO A 129 -2.75 13.60 -19.77
N SER A 130 -3.72 13.77 -18.86
CA SER A 130 -3.69 13.13 -17.56
C SER A 130 -3.63 11.63 -17.82
N VAL A 131 -2.45 11.06 -17.67
CA VAL A 131 -2.19 9.64 -17.87
C VAL A 131 -3.14 8.93 -16.92
N GLY A 132 -4.00 8.06 -17.47
CA GLY A 132 -4.87 7.21 -16.65
C GLY A 132 -4.06 6.47 -15.59
N PRO A 133 -4.71 5.90 -14.55
CA PRO A 133 -3.98 5.15 -13.54
C PRO A 133 -3.06 4.15 -14.21
N ASP A 134 -1.76 4.27 -13.94
CA ASP A 134 -0.74 3.35 -14.42
C ASP A 134 -1.24 1.94 -14.12
N ALA A 135 -1.22 1.04 -15.11
CA ALA A 135 -1.65 -0.35 -14.93
C ALA A 135 -0.98 -0.98 -13.70
N HIS A 136 0.27 -0.58 -13.42
CA HIS A 136 0.99 -0.97 -12.22
C HIS A 136 0.34 -0.49 -10.92
N SER A 137 -0.19 0.74 -10.90
CA SER A 137 -0.92 1.28 -9.75
C SER A 137 -2.23 0.55 -9.48
N VAL A 138 -2.94 0.13 -10.54
CA VAL A 138 -4.17 -0.68 -10.40
C VAL A 138 -3.84 -2.05 -9.81
N LEU A 139 -2.85 -2.75 -10.35
CA LEU A 139 -2.40 -4.04 -9.83
C LEU A 139 -1.93 -3.93 -8.36
N GLY A 140 -1.21 -2.85 -8.03
CA GLY A 140 -0.79 -2.58 -6.66
C GLY A 140 -1.95 -2.40 -5.69
N ALA A 141 -3.01 -1.68 -6.09
CA ALA A 141 -4.21 -1.53 -5.27
C ALA A 141 -4.95 -2.86 -5.07
N GLU A 142 -5.04 -3.68 -6.12
CA GLU A 142 -5.64 -5.02 -6.03
C GLU A 142 -4.84 -5.97 -5.12
N ALA A 143 -3.50 -5.94 -5.21
CA ALA A 143 -2.64 -6.72 -4.33
C ALA A 143 -2.73 -6.28 -2.87
N VAL A 144 -2.85 -4.96 -2.60
CA VAL A 144 -3.12 -4.44 -1.25
C VAL A 144 -4.42 -5.01 -0.70
N ALA A 145 -5.50 -5.10 -1.49
CA ALA A 145 -6.75 -5.67 -1.03
C ALA A 145 -6.60 -7.14 -0.58
N VAL A 146 -5.80 -7.94 -1.31
CA VAL A 146 -5.46 -9.32 -0.92
C VAL A 146 -4.67 -9.34 0.40
N LEU A 147 -3.66 -8.48 0.54
CA LEU A 147 -2.85 -8.41 1.76
C LEU A 147 -3.63 -7.92 2.97
N VAL A 148 -4.55 -6.96 2.80
CA VAL A 148 -5.41 -6.50 3.90
C VAL A 148 -6.29 -7.64 4.40
N HIS A 149 -6.78 -8.50 3.51
CA HIS A 149 -7.61 -9.63 3.91
C HIS A 149 -6.84 -10.67 4.75
N HIS A 150 -5.62 -11.01 4.33
CA HIS A 150 -4.88 -12.15 4.87
C HIS A 150 -3.76 -11.79 5.85
N CYS A 151 -3.24 -10.57 5.81
CA CYS A 151 -1.98 -10.20 6.47
C CYS A 151 -2.11 -9.08 7.51
N THR A 152 -3.22 -8.34 7.57
CA THR A 152 -3.44 -7.20 8.50
C THR A 152 -3.08 -7.52 9.96
N PRO A 153 -3.49 -8.66 10.57
CA PRO A 153 -3.19 -8.88 11.99
C PRO A 153 -1.70 -8.96 12.33
N CYS A 154 -0.83 -9.19 11.34
CA CYS A 154 0.62 -9.26 11.55
C CYS A 154 1.36 -8.06 10.94
N HIS A 155 0.82 -7.47 9.86
CA HIS A 155 1.48 -6.47 9.02
C HIS A 155 0.83 -5.08 9.05
N ASP A 156 -0.15 -4.83 9.92
CA ASP A 156 -0.70 -3.49 10.11
C ASP A 156 0.06 -2.73 11.20
N GLY A 157 0.87 -1.74 10.82
CA GLY A 157 1.64 -0.94 11.79
C GLY A 157 0.80 -0.15 12.80
N THR A 158 -0.52 -0.02 12.58
CA THR A 158 -1.46 0.62 13.49
C THR A 158 -2.10 -0.36 14.48
N ASP A 159 -2.01 -1.66 14.23
CA ASP A 159 -2.50 -2.70 15.13
C ASP A 159 -1.52 -2.89 16.31
N PRO A 160 -1.95 -2.72 17.57
CA PRO A 160 -1.09 -2.91 18.74
C PRO A 160 -0.56 -4.35 18.90
N ASP A 161 -1.22 -5.33 18.28
CA ASP A 161 -0.84 -6.74 18.29
C ASP A 161 0.03 -7.13 17.07
N ALA A 162 0.34 -6.19 16.19
CA ALA A 162 1.20 -6.42 15.04
C ALA A 162 2.58 -6.94 15.45
N LYS A 163 3.14 -7.84 14.64
CA LYS A 163 4.40 -8.52 14.98
C LYS A 163 5.58 -7.67 14.51
N PRO A 164 6.52 -7.26 15.40
CA PRO A 164 7.65 -6.42 14.99
C PRO A 164 8.51 -7.01 13.87
N GLY A 165 8.66 -8.33 13.84
CA GLY A 165 9.39 -9.01 12.77
C GLY A 165 8.67 -8.99 11.42
N ALA A 166 7.34 -8.98 11.42
CA ALA A 166 6.52 -8.90 10.21
C ALA A 166 6.55 -7.48 9.62
N LEU A 167 6.42 -6.45 10.47
CA LEU A 167 6.55 -5.05 10.09
C LEU A 167 7.95 -4.70 9.56
N GLY A 168 8.98 -5.45 9.96
CA GLY A 168 10.32 -5.32 9.39
C GLY A 168 10.44 -5.81 7.95
N VAL A 169 9.48 -6.58 7.44
CA VAL A 169 9.42 -7.00 6.04
C VAL A 169 8.62 -5.99 5.22
N PHE A 170 7.38 -5.73 5.64
CA PHE A 170 6.52 -4.71 5.05
C PHE A 170 5.38 -4.36 6.01
N ASP A 171 4.76 -3.20 5.79
CA ASP A 171 3.58 -2.71 6.48
C ASP A 171 2.47 -2.45 5.44
N VAL A 172 1.30 -3.06 5.62
CA VAL A 172 0.18 -2.99 4.66
C VAL A 172 -0.39 -1.58 4.53
N GLN A 173 -0.23 -0.73 5.56
CA GLN A 173 -0.69 0.65 5.55
C GLN A 173 0.26 1.58 4.77
N GLN A 174 1.49 1.15 4.49
CA GLN A 174 2.45 1.97 3.77
C GLN A 174 2.10 2.02 2.27
N PRO A 175 1.91 3.22 1.70
CA PRO A 175 1.81 3.36 0.26
C PRO A 175 3.07 2.80 -0.38
N ARG A 176 2.90 2.01 -1.45
CA ARG A 176 4.05 1.39 -2.15
C ARG A 176 4.90 0.50 -1.25
N TRP A 177 4.28 -0.27 -0.34
CA TRP A 177 4.95 -1.26 0.52
C TRP A 177 5.92 -2.18 -0.24
N TRP A 178 5.62 -2.51 -1.50
CA TRP A 178 6.47 -3.35 -2.35
C TRP A 178 7.83 -2.71 -2.66
N SER A 179 7.94 -1.39 -2.63
CA SER A 179 9.18 -0.67 -2.95
C SER A 179 10.25 -0.83 -1.87
N THR A 180 9.87 -1.22 -0.64
CA THR A 180 10.81 -1.53 0.43
C THR A 180 11.27 -2.99 0.42
N MET A 181 10.67 -3.83 -0.43
CA MET A 181 10.99 -5.24 -0.54
C MET A 181 11.97 -5.50 -1.68
N SER A 182 12.94 -6.39 -1.44
CA SER A 182 13.77 -6.98 -2.51
C SER A 182 12.96 -7.90 -3.42
N ASP A 183 13.48 -8.17 -4.62
CA ASP A 183 12.85 -9.05 -5.60
C ASP A 183 12.58 -10.46 -5.03
N ALA A 184 13.52 -10.97 -4.24
CA ALA A 184 13.36 -12.25 -3.55
C ALA A 184 12.22 -12.22 -2.51
N GLN A 185 12.05 -11.11 -1.79
CA GLN A 185 10.96 -10.95 -0.83
C GLN A 185 9.60 -10.84 -1.53
N LEU A 186 9.53 -10.19 -2.69
CA LEU A 186 8.30 -10.13 -3.49
C LEU A 186 7.90 -11.50 -4.03
N ALA A 187 8.87 -12.27 -4.54
CA ALA A 187 8.63 -13.63 -4.99
C ALA A 187 8.15 -14.54 -3.83
N GLU A 188 8.76 -14.40 -2.64
CA GLU A 188 8.32 -15.13 -1.43
C GLU A 188 6.91 -14.73 -0.99
N ALA A 189 6.54 -13.46 -1.07
CA ALA A 189 5.19 -13.00 -0.73
C ALA A 189 4.12 -13.65 -1.63
N ARG A 190 4.42 -13.81 -2.93
CA ARG A 190 3.55 -14.57 -3.85
C ARG A 190 3.37 -16.01 -3.38
N LEU A 191 4.47 -16.71 -3.07
CA LEU A 191 4.43 -18.10 -2.60
C LEU A 191 3.61 -18.27 -1.32
N ARG A 192 3.74 -17.33 -0.37
CA ARG A 192 2.94 -17.33 0.87
C ARG A 192 1.44 -17.28 0.59
N ILE A 193 0.99 -16.46 -0.36
CA ILE A 193 -0.42 -16.39 -0.74
C ILE A 193 -0.87 -17.67 -1.46
N GLU A 194 0.01 -18.31 -2.22
CA GLU A 194 -0.28 -19.62 -2.84
C GLU A 194 -0.46 -20.74 -1.79
N GLU A 195 0.32 -20.70 -0.71
CA GLU A 195 0.28 -21.67 0.39
C GLU A 195 -0.87 -21.43 1.38
N LEU A 196 -1.52 -20.25 1.35
CA LEU A 196 -2.70 -19.97 2.16
C LEU A 196 -3.89 -20.80 1.66
N GLY A 197 -4.27 -21.80 2.47
CA GLY A 197 -5.33 -22.75 2.12
C GLY A 197 -6.73 -22.13 1.99
N ASP A 198 -6.95 -20.94 2.54
CA ASP A 198 -8.20 -20.18 2.52
C ASP A 198 -8.23 -19.04 1.50
N ALA A 199 -7.10 -18.69 0.88
CA ALA A 199 -7.09 -17.70 -0.19
C ALA A 199 -7.91 -18.20 -1.40
N ALA A 200 -8.66 -17.32 -2.04
CA ALA A 200 -9.40 -17.65 -3.25
C ALA A 200 -8.46 -17.67 -4.48
N ASP A 201 -8.81 -18.45 -5.51
CA ASP A 201 -7.99 -18.53 -6.73
C ASP A 201 -7.84 -17.17 -7.43
N GLU A 202 -8.85 -16.31 -7.31
CA GLU A 202 -8.81 -14.95 -7.82
C GLU A 202 -7.82 -14.08 -7.06
N GLU A 203 -7.70 -14.23 -5.74
CA GLU A 203 -6.72 -13.50 -4.92
C GLU A 203 -5.29 -13.92 -5.26
N ARG A 204 -5.07 -15.25 -5.42
CA ARG A 204 -3.80 -15.79 -5.90
C ARG A 204 -3.41 -15.22 -7.26
N ARG A 205 -4.36 -15.11 -8.19
CA ARG A 205 -4.14 -14.51 -9.51
C ARG A 205 -3.75 -13.03 -9.42
N ARG A 206 -4.46 -12.24 -8.61
CA ARG A 206 -4.16 -10.80 -8.45
C ARG A 206 -2.77 -10.56 -7.86
N MET A 207 -2.42 -11.30 -6.80
CA MET A 207 -1.08 -11.21 -6.21
C MET A 207 0.00 -11.60 -7.21
N THR A 208 -0.21 -12.68 -7.96
CA THR A 208 0.73 -13.13 -9.00
C THR A 208 0.92 -12.08 -10.09
N ALA A 209 -0.18 -11.54 -10.63
CA ALA A 209 -0.14 -10.53 -11.68
C ALA A 209 0.62 -9.27 -11.24
N PHE A 210 0.41 -8.83 -10.00
CA PHE A 210 1.13 -7.69 -9.44
C PHE A 210 2.63 -7.98 -9.29
N VAL A 211 3.02 -9.09 -8.65
CA VAL A 211 4.43 -9.44 -8.43
C VAL A 211 5.18 -9.61 -9.75
N ASP A 212 4.58 -10.26 -10.75
CA ASP A 212 5.19 -10.43 -12.06
C ASP A 212 5.40 -9.08 -12.77
N ALA A 213 4.43 -8.17 -12.69
CA ALA A 213 4.53 -6.83 -13.28
C ALA A 213 5.61 -5.96 -12.61
N GLU A 214 5.68 -5.95 -11.28
CA GLU A 214 6.69 -5.20 -10.52
C GLU A 214 8.10 -5.72 -10.80
N LEU A 215 8.29 -7.05 -10.84
CA LEU A 215 9.60 -7.65 -11.15
C LEU A 215 10.06 -7.32 -12.58
N ALA A 216 9.15 -7.39 -13.57
CA ALA A 216 9.46 -6.98 -14.94
C ALA A 216 9.81 -5.49 -15.03
N GLN A 217 9.09 -4.63 -14.28
CA GLN A 217 9.38 -3.20 -14.22
C GLN A 217 10.78 -2.93 -13.67
N ARG A 218 11.21 -3.65 -12.62
CA ARG A 218 12.55 -3.52 -12.04
C ARG A 218 13.65 -3.97 -12.99
N GLU A 219 13.43 -5.06 -13.71
CA GLU A 219 14.38 -5.54 -14.73
C GLU A 219 14.62 -4.49 -15.81
N HIS A 220 13.59 -3.74 -16.21
CA HIS A 220 13.73 -2.65 -17.19
C HIS A 220 14.38 -1.37 -16.64
N ALA A 221 14.40 -1.18 -15.32
CA ALA A 221 14.93 0.01 -14.67
C ALA A 221 16.42 -0.11 -14.30
N GLY A 222 16.98 -1.32 -14.30
CA GLY A 222 18.40 -1.62 -14.02
C GLY A 222 19.30 -1.52 -15.24
#